data_AF-A0A956L322-F1
#
_entry.id   AF-A0A956L322-F1
#
_cell.length_a   1.000
_cell.length_b   1.000
_cell.length_c   1.000
_cell.angle_alpha   90.00
_cell.angle_beta   90.00
_cell.angle_gamma   90.00
#
_symmetry.space_group_name_H-M   'P 1'
#
loop_
_entity.id
_entity.type
_entity.pdbx_description
1 polymer ?
#
loop_
_entity_poly.entity_id
_entity_poly.type
_entity_poly.pdbx_seq_one_letter_code
_entity_poly.pdbx_strand_id
1 'polypeptide(L)'
;MPLSFFVRPHEHLVEEYRNILLVDWNPPALERTLELAHHTLYDAGLHVMFRWAQAPASGSPRPQHYIIPPGASDDVVEYINNLNKQKAEAFRKRRTSPDSVPPPEIRLAEETAFHLSVPSGGSFRRSEIIIEDPTGFYRDVRSIVFRLAVEHLLPPLMQHHVTHSYFLAGSLAEFARSEWDDQPQHRDTLLAELFEQIGRKDEAIVLRESALHATNPDAHEYLTKAQALIHAYLDIGDVDAAERELFKAIRATREEHDEEIQSLLGDIYVARGMSLAAHA
;
A
#
# COMPACT_ATOMS: atom_id res chain seq x y z
N MET A 1 21.86 9.91 15.46
CA MET A 1 22.30 9.17 14.26
C MET A 1 21.12 8.30 13.84
N PRO A 2 20.76 8.27 12.55
CA PRO A 2 19.67 7.41 12.09
C PRO A 2 20.03 5.93 12.31
N LEU A 3 19.06 5.14 12.78
CA LEU A 3 19.14 3.69 12.85
C LEU A 3 18.99 3.14 11.43
N SER A 4 19.97 2.40 10.97
CA SER A 4 19.97 1.80 9.63
C SER A 4 19.77 0.29 9.74
N PHE A 5 18.82 -0.24 8.99
CA PHE A 5 18.47 -1.66 8.93
C PHE A 5 18.73 -2.16 7.51
N PHE A 6 19.30 -3.34 7.36
CA PHE A 6 19.73 -3.84 6.06
C PHE A 6 18.89 -5.06 5.67
N VAL A 7 18.20 -4.97 4.54
CA VAL A 7 17.39 -6.06 3.99
C VAL A 7 18.31 -7.03 3.24
N ARG A 8 18.36 -8.27 3.72
CA ARG A 8 18.92 -9.44 3.01
C ARG A 8 17.87 -10.54 3.08
N PRO A 9 17.03 -10.69 2.05
CA PRO A 9 15.97 -11.67 2.12
C PRO A 9 16.59 -13.07 2.22
N HIS A 10 16.18 -13.82 3.24
CA HIS A 10 16.50 -15.23 3.36
C HIS A 10 15.77 -16.03 2.27
N GLU A 11 16.30 -17.20 1.91
CA GLU A 11 15.75 -18.05 0.83
C GLU A 11 14.26 -18.35 1.00
N HIS A 12 13.81 -18.59 2.23
CA HIS A 12 12.40 -18.84 2.54
C HIS A 12 11.49 -17.63 2.26
N LEU A 13 11.96 -16.39 2.47
CA LEU A 13 11.18 -15.18 2.14
C LEU A 13 11.08 -14.99 0.62
N VAL A 14 12.15 -15.32 -0.11
CA VAL A 14 12.16 -15.28 -1.58
C VAL A 14 11.22 -16.33 -2.16
N GLU A 15 11.17 -17.53 -1.57
CA GLU A 15 10.22 -18.58 -1.95
C GLU A 15 8.77 -18.14 -1.69
N GLU A 16 8.48 -17.57 -0.53
CA GLU A 16 7.13 -17.07 -0.22
C GLU A 16 6.71 -15.93 -1.15
N TYR A 17 7.63 -15.00 -1.45
CA TYR A 17 7.40 -13.95 -2.46
C TYR A 17 7.02 -14.53 -3.83
N ARG A 18 7.77 -15.54 -4.31
CA ARG A 18 7.45 -16.22 -5.58
C ARG A 18 6.09 -16.92 -5.52
N ASN A 19 5.76 -17.55 -4.40
CA ASN A 19 4.46 -18.19 -4.22
C ASN A 19 3.33 -17.15 -4.28
N ILE A 20 3.50 -15.97 -3.70
CA ILE A 20 2.52 -14.87 -3.77
C ILE A 20 2.35 -14.38 -5.22
N LEU A 21 3.41 -14.32 -6.01
CA LEU A 21 3.33 -13.93 -7.43
C LEU A 21 2.56 -14.95 -8.30
N LEU A 22 2.44 -16.20 -7.86
CA LEU A 22 1.83 -17.29 -8.62
C LEU A 22 0.38 -17.59 -8.22
N VAL A 23 -0.13 -16.98 -7.14
CA VAL A 23 -1.52 -17.17 -6.68
C VAL A 23 -2.41 -16.02 -7.13
N ASP A 24 -3.72 -16.26 -7.10
CA ASP A 24 -4.70 -15.21 -7.33
C ASP A 24 -4.57 -14.11 -6.26
N TRP A 25 -4.53 -12.87 -6.72
CA TRP A 25 -4.43 -11.69 -5.87
C TRP A 25 -5.80 -11.36 -5.29
N ASN A 26 -6.07 -11.90 -4.11
CA ASN A 26 -7.34 -11.84 -3.39
C ASN A 26 -7.14 -11.35 -1.94
N PRO A 27 -8.20 -11.15 -1.13
CA PRO A 27 -8.03 -10.64 0.23
C PRO A 27 -7.09 -11.47 1.12
N PRO A 28 -7.10 -12.82 1.11
CA PRO A 28 -6.08 -13.61 1.81
C PRO A 28 -4.63 -13.36 1.35
N ALA A 29 -4.41 -13.04 0.07
CA ALA A 29 -3.09 -12.69 -0.42
C ALA A 29 -2.57 -11.39 0.22
N LEU A 30 -3.44 -10.45 0.58
CA LEU A 30 -3.04 -9.22 1.28
C LEU A 30 -2.43 -9.54 2.64
N GLU A 31 -3.11 -10.38 3.44
CA GLU A 31 -2.61 -10.79 4.76
C GLU A 31 -1.25 -11.48 4.66
N ARG A 32 -1.11 -12.43 3.72
CA ARG A 32 0.16 -13.12 3.46
C ARG A 32 1.27 -12.16 3.02
N THR A 33 0.95 -11.19 2.17
CA THR A 33 1.94 -10.21 1.70
C THR A 33 2.35 -9.25 2.81
N LEU A 34 1.43 -8.85 3.68
CA LEU A 34 1.75 -8.07 4.89
C LEU A 34 2.60 -8.87 5.87
N GLU A 35 2.32 -10.15 6.06
CA GLU A 35 3.15 -11.05 6.87
C GLU A 35 4.57 -11.19 6.29
N LEU A 36 4.69 -11.33 4.96
CA LEU A 36 5.99 -11.33 4.28
C LEU A 36 6.72 -9.98 4.48
N ALA A 37 6.03 -8.86 4.35
CA ALA A 37 6.59 -7.53 4.60
C ALA A 37 7.07 -7.40 6.06
N HIS A 38 6.30 -7.91 7.01
CA HIS A 38 6.64 -7.94 8.42
C HIS A 38 7.88 -8.78 8.71
N HIS A 39 7.95 -10.00 8.18
CA HIS A 39 9.12 -10.88 8.33
C HIS A 39 10.36 -10.28 7.67
N THR A 40 10.21 -9.59 6.54
CA THR A 40 11.32 -8.89 5.87
C THR A 40 11.93 -7.82 6.79
N LEU A 41 11.10 -7.04 7.48
CA LEU A 41 11.57 -6.06 8.47
C LEU A 41 12.17 -6.73 9.70
N TYR A 42 11.54 -7.79 10.19
CA TYR A 42 11.99 -8.55 11.35
C TYR A 42 13.40 -9.11 11.14
N ASP A 43 13.64 -9.74 9.98
CA ASP A 43 14.94 -10.31 9.62
C ASP A 43 16.01 -9.25 9.42
N ALA A 44 15.61 -8.04 8.99
CA ALA A 44 16.49 -6.87 8.95
C ALA A 44 16.81 -6.29 10.36
N GLY A 45 16.17 -6.81 11.43
CA GLY A 45 16.34 -6.38 12.81
C GLY A 45 15.34 -5.32 13.29
N LEU A 46 14.35 -4.96 12.47
CA LEU A 46 13.31 -3.98 12.81
C LEU A 46 12.05 -4.71 13.29
N HIS A 47 11.88 -4.77 14.61
CA HIS A 47 10.69 -5.36 15.23
C HIS A 47 9.54 -4.35 15.30
N VAL A 48 8.47 -4.62 14.56
CA VAL A 48 7.26 -3.80 14.53
C VAL A 48 6.20 -4.49 15.38
N MET A 49 5.46 -3.72 16.18
CA MET A 49 4.29 -4.25 16.89
C MET A 49 3.14 -3.26 16.80
N PHE A 50 2.00 -3.72 16.29
CA PHE A 50 0.78 -2.94 16.27
C PHE A 50 0.09 -2.99 17.63
N ARG A 51 -0.48 -1.85 18.05
CA ARG A 51 -1.19 -1.71 19.34
C ARG A 51 -2.28 -2.75 19.57
N TRP A 52 -2.87 -3.26 18.49
CA TRP A 52 -3.95 -4.24 18.50
C TRP A 52 -3.45 -5.70 18.41
N ALA A 53 -2.18 -5.95 18.12
CA ALA A 53 -1.58 -7.30 18.00
C ALA A 53 -1.26 -7.96 19.36
N GLN A 54 -1.94 -7.52 20.43
CA GLN A 54 -1.69 -7.78 21.85
C GLN A 54 -0.46 -7.10 22.45
N ALA A 55 -0.70 -6.35 23.53
CA ALA A 55 0.31 -6.15 24.56
C ALA A 55 0.73 -7.52 25.11
N PRO A 56 2.03 -7.77 25.36
CA PRO A 56 2.47 -9.07 25.85
C PRO A 56 1.65 -9.49 27.07
N ALA A 57 1.05 -10.67 26.99
CA ALA A 57 0.36 -11.33 28.09
C ALA A 57 1.31 -11.64 29.28
N SER A 58 2.61 -11.39 29.11
CA SER A 58 3.63 -11.57 30.13
C SER A 58 4.62 -10.37 30.17
N GLY A 59 4.44 -9.52 31.19
CA GLY A 59 5.57 -8.93 31.93
C GLY A 59 6.51 -7.92 31.25
N SER A 60 6.04 -6.76 30.79
CA SER A 60 6.89 -5.56 30.61
C SER A 60 6.30 -4.32 31.30
N PRO A 61 7.17 -3.37 31.69
CA PRO A 61 7.44 -3.02 33.09
C PRO A 61 6.23 -2.34 33.76
N ARG A 62 6.05 -2.60 35.06
CA ARG A 62 5.15 -1.81 35.92
C ARG A 62 5.35 -0.32 35.59
N PRO A 63 4.28 0.51 35.58
CA PRO A 63 4.44 1.94 35.36
C PRO A 63 5.55 2.44 36.27
N GLN A 64 6.56 3.12 35.71
CA GLN A 64 7.63 3.72 36.52
C GLN A 64 6.96 4.60 37.57
N HIS A 65 6.99 4.13 38.82
CA HIS A 65 6.51 4.85 39.97
C HIS A 65 7.45 6.02 40.21
N TYR A 66 6.90 7.16 40.58
CA TYR A 66 7.72 8.23 41.13
C TYR A 66 8.36 7.70 42.41
N ILE A 67 9.69 7.77 42.48
CA ILE A 67 10.47 7.39 43.65
C ILE A 67 10.21 8.46 44.71
N ILE A 68 9.77 8.04 45.89
CA ILE A 68 9.63 8.94 47.05
C ILE A 68 11.04 9.19 47.60
N PRO A 69 11.50 10.45 47.68
CA PRO A 69 12.81 10.77 48.24
C PRO A 69 12.91 10.33 49.71
N PRO A 70 14.06 9.76 50.15
CA PRO A 70 14.27 9.48 51.57
C PRO A 70 14.27 10.81 52.36
N GLY A 71 13.38 10.93 53.35
CA GLY A 71 13.21 12.14 54.16
C GLY A 71 12.15 13.13 53.64
N ALA A 72 11.33 12.75 52.66
CA ALA A 72 10.16 13.54 52.26
C ALA A 72 9.17 13.72 53.42
N SER A 73 8.56 14.90 53.54
CA SER A 73 7.48 15.15 54.51
C SER A 73 6.22 14.36 54.16
N ASP A 74 5.37 14.11 55.15
CA ASP A 74 4.14 13.30 54.99
C ASP A 74 3.24 13.81 53.85
N ASP A 75 3.12 15.14 53.67
CA ASP A 75 2.35 15.76 52.59
C ASP A 75 2.90 15.42 51.19
N VAL A 76 4.24 15.38 51.06
CA VAL A 76 4.92 15.03 49.79
C VAL A 76 4.79 13.54 49.50
N VAL A 77 4.87 12.71 50.54
CA VAL A 77 4.63 11.27 50.45
C VAL A 77 3.20 11.00 49.98
N GLU A 78 2.21 11.65 50.59
CA GLU A 78 0.79 11.52 50.22
C GLU A 78 0.53 11.99 48.79
N TYR A 79 1.09 13.13 48.39
CA TYR A 79 0.99 13.66 47.03
C TYR A 79 1.57 12.70 45.98
N ILE A 80 2.79 12.20 46.20
CA ILE A 80 3.45 11.25 45.29
C ILE A 80 2.68 9.92 45.23
N ASN A 81 2.13 9.45 46.36
CA ASN A 81 1.28 8.27 46.39
C ASN A 81 -0.02 8.46 45.62
N ASN A 82 -0.68 9.62 45.74
CA ASN A 82 -1.86 9.96 44.95
C ASN A 82 -1.55 10.04 43.45
N LEU A 83 -0.41 10.62 43.06
CA LEU A 83 0.05 10.61 41.66
C LEU A 83 0.31 9.19 41.15
N ASN A 84 0.99 8.35 41.95
CA ASN A 84 1.24 6.95 41.62
C ASN A 84 -0.07 6.15 41.51
N LYS A 85 -1.06 6.43 42.37
CA LYS A 85 -2.39 5.84 42.35
C LYS A 85 -3.18 6.27 41.10
N GLN A 86 -3.19 7.55 40.76
CA GLN A 86 -3.81 8.07 39.54
C GLN A 86 -3.17 7.48 38.28
N LYS A 87 -1.83 7.34 38.26
CA LYS A 87 -1.10 6.72 37.15
C LYS A 87 -1.42 5.23 37.02
N ALA A 88 -1.54 4.53 38.14
CA ALA A 88 -1.98 3.14 38.18
C ALA A 88 -3.46 2.97 37.77
N GLU A 89 -4.33 3.90 38.16
CA GLU A 89 -5.74 3.93 37.77
C GLU A 89 -5.93 4.29 36.29
N ALA A 90 -5.15 5.23 35.75
CA ALA A 90 -5.12 5.55 34.32
C ALA A 90 -4.59 4.38 33.49
N PHE A 91 -3.56 3.69 33.99
CA PHE A 91 -3.08 2.44 33.38
C PHE A 91 -4.12 1.33 33.47
N ARG A 92 -4.78 1.15 34.61
CA ARG A 92 -5.89 0.19 34.78
C ARG A 92 -7.05 0.54 33.85
N LYS A 93 -7.49 1.79 33.76
CA LYS A 93 -8.52 2.27 32.83
C LYS A 93 -8.15 2.04 31.36
N ARG A 94 -6.88 2.22 30.98
CA ARG A 94 -6.37 1.87 29.64
C ARG A 94 -6.37 0.34 29.38
N ARG A 95 -6.25 -0.47 30.43
CA ARG A 95 -6.31 -1.95 30.35
C ARG A 95 -7.73 -2.50 30.46
N THR A 96 -8.64 -1.79 31.12
CA THR A 96 -10.04 -2.18 31.36
C THR A 96 -11.03 -1.53 30.38
N SER A 97 -10.58 -1.01 29.23
CA SER A 97 -11.43 -0.85 28.05
C SER A 97 -10.94 -1.81 26.96
N PRO A 98 -11.40 -3.08 26.97
CA PRO A 98 -11.15 -4.07 25.92
C PRO A 98 -12.02 -3.84 24.67
N ASP A 99 -12.93 -2.86 24.71
CA ASP A 99 -13.60 -2.29 23.54
C ASP A 99 -12.73 -1.13 23.02
N SER A 100 -12.15 -1.13 21.82
CA SER A 100 -12.45 -1.91 20.61
C SER A 100 -11.14 -2.35 19.95
N VAL A 101 -10.90 -3.66 19.80
CA VAL A 101 -10.04 -4.12 18.70
C VAL A 101 -10.68 -3.56 17.43
N PRO A 102 -9.97 -2.77 16.61
CA PRO A 102 -10.56 -2.23 15.40
C PRO A 102 -11.05 -3.38 14.51
N PRO A 103 -12.12 -3.18 13.73
CA PRO A 103 -12.53 -4.10 12.68
C PRO A 103 -11.33 -4.57 11.84
N PRO A 104 -11.34 -5.83 11.33
CA PRO A 104 -10.23 -6.38 10.54
C PRO A 104 -9.72 -5.43 9.45
N GLU A 105 -10.62 -4.75 8.74
CA GLU A 105 -10.31 -3.81 7.66
C GLU A 105 -9.53 -2.60 8.16
N ILE A 106 -9.87 -2.07 9.34
CA ILE A 106 -9.14 -0.96 9.95
C ILE A 106 -7.74 -1.41 10.40
N ARG A 107 -7.62 -2.63 10.92
CA ARG A 107 -6.30 -3.19 11.31
C ARG A 107 -5.40 -3.36 10.09
N LEU A 108 -5.93 -3.95 9.02
CA LEU A 108 -5.23 -4.10 7.75
C LEU A 108 -4.86 -2.75 7.15
N ALA A 109 -5.70 -1.72 7.28
CA ALA A 109 -5.40 -0.37 6.81
C ALA A 109 -4.24 0.27 7.58
N GLU A 110 -4.21 0.12 8.91
CA GLU A 110 -3.11 0.60 9.75
C GLU A 110 -1.79 -0.11 9.40
N GLU A 111 -1.83 -1.43 9.21
CA GLU A 111 -0.66 -2.24 8.87
C GLU A 111 -0.14 -1.94 7.46
N THR A 112 -1.03 -1.87 6.48
CA THR A 112 -0.73 -1.44 5.11
C THR A 112 -0.08 -0.06 5.10
N ALA A 113 -0.71 0.92 5.75
CA ALA A 113 -0.18 2.29 5.79
C ALA A 113 1.18 2.36 6.47
N PHE A 114 1.40 1.57 7.53
CA PHE A 114 2.71 1.45 8.14
C PHE A 114 3.75 0.96 7.12
N HIS A 115 3.53 -0.20 6.50
CA HIS A 115 4.50 -0.77 5.56
C HIS A 115 4.81 0.16 4.38
N LEU A 116 3.79 0.83 3.85
CA LEU A 116 3.93 1.78 2.73
C LEU A 116 4.64 3.08 3.13
N SER A 117 4.56 3.51 4.39
CA SER A 117 5.20 4.75 4.87
C SER A 117 6.62 4.56 5.39
N VAL A 118 7.06 3.31 5.58
CA VAL A 118 8.43 3.00 6.01
C VAL A 118 9.39 3.36 4.86
N PRO A 119 10.33 4.30 5.06
CA PRO A 119 11.22 4.74 4.00
C PRO A 119 12.28 3.68 3.69
N SER A 120 12.37 3.28 2.43
CA SER A 120 13.55 2.62 1.88
C SER A 120 14.61 3.68 1.51
N GLY A 121 15.87 3.28 1.47
CA GLY A 121 17.01 4.16 1.26
C GLY A 121 16.84 5.07 0.05
N GLY A 122 16.77 6.39 0.29
CA GLY A 122 16.66 7.41 -0.74
C GLY A 122 15.51 8.41 -0.51
N SER A 123 14.45 8.00 0.17
CA SER A 123 13.25 8.81 0.38
C SER A 123 13.15 9.38 1.81
N PHE A 124 12.99 10.70 1.91
CA PHE A 124 12.72 11.52 3.11
C PHE A 124 13.67 11.39 4.33
N ARG A 125 14.63 12.33 4.41
CA ARG A 125 15.61 12.55 5.51
C ARG A 125 15.03 12.98 6.88
N ARG A 126 13.80 12.60 7.24
CA ARG A 126 13.19 12.97 8.54
C ARG A 126 12.89 11.77 9.44
N SER A 127 13.08 10.54 8.98
CA SER A 127 12.96 9.36 9.82
C SER A 127 14.25 9.10 10.60
N GLU A 128 14.11 8.71 11.87
CA GLU A 128 15.20 8.15 12.66
C GLU A 128 15.56 6.72 12.22
N ILE A 129 14.84 6.17 11.24
CA ILE A 129 14.94 4.80 10.73
C ILE A 129 15.17 4.87 9.22
N ILE A 130 16.21 4.19 8.73
CA ILE A 130 16.54 4.03 7.31
C ILE A 130 16.59 2.53 7.00
N ILE A 131 15.92 2.10 5.93
CA ILE A 131 15.99 0.72 5.45
C ILE A 131 16.83 0.66 4.19
N GLU A 132 17.99 0.04 4.26
CA GLU A 132 18.86 -0.24 3.12
C GLU A 132 18.39 -1.54 2.44
N ASP A 133 17.77 -1.41 1.27
CA ASP A 133 17.29 -2.53 0.46
C ASP A 133 18.01 -2.53 -0.91
N PRO A 134 19.26 -3.04 -0.97
CA PRO A 134 20.04 -3.01 -2.20
C PRO A 134 19.47 -3.91 -3.30
N THR A 135 18.62 -4.87 -2.93
CA THR A 135 17.99 -5.80 -3.86
C THR A 135 16.67 -5.29 -4.42
N GLY A 136 16.08 -4.26 -3.81
CA GLY A 136 14.72 -3.80 -4.11
C GLY A 136 13.62 -4.78 -3.66
N PHE A 137 13.96 -5.80 -2.87
CA PHE A 137 13.03 -6.87 -2.51
C PHE A 137 11.87 -6.35 -1.65
N TYR A 138 12.17 -5.54 -0.63
CA TYR A 138 11.15 -4.95 0.23
C TYR A 138 10.35 -3.86 -0.49
N ARG A 139 10.98 -3.15 -1.44
CA ARG A 139 10.27 -2.26 -2.37
C ARG A 139 9.26 -3.03 -3.22
N ASP A 140 9.62 -4.18 -3.77
CA ASP A 140 8.72 -5.01 -4.59
C ASP A 140 7.57 -5.59 -3.76
N VAL A 141 7.85 -6.11 -2.55
CA VAL A 141 6.81 -6.60 -1.63
C VAL A 141 5.79 -5.50 -1.33
N ARG A 142 6.26 -4.26 -1.07
CA ARG A 142 5.37 -3.11 -0.81
C ARG A 142 4.53 -2.72 -2.03
N SER A 143 5.01 -2.92 -3.26
CA SER A 143 4.18 -2.73 -4.46
C SER A 143 3.06 -3.77 -4.59
N ILE A 144 3.28 -5.01 -4.15
CA ILE A 144 2.21 -6.02 -4.07
C ILE A 144 1.18 -5.61 -3.00
N VAL A 145 1.65 -5.19 -1.82
CA VAL A 145 0.78 -4.65 -0.76
C VAL A 145 -0.05 -3.47 -1.28
N PHE A 146 0.57 -2.55 -2.02
CA PHE A 146 -0.13 -1.42 -2.64
C PHE A 146 -1.28 -1.90 -3.52
N ARG A 147 -1.02 -2.81 -4.47
CA ARG A 147 -2.03 -3.26 -5.43
C ARG A 147 -3.18 -4.00 -4.75
N LEU A 148 -2.86 -4.94 -3.86
CA LEU A 148 -3.87 -5.66 -3.08
C LEU A 148 -4.70 -4.72 -2.20
N ALA A 149 -4.08 -3.68 -1.64
CA ALA A 149 -4.80 -2.70 -0.85
C ALA A 149 -5.72 -1.82 -1.68
N VAL A 150 -5.31 -1.38 -2.87
CA VAL A 150 -6.16 -0.63 -3.80
C VAL A 150 -7.37 -1.48 -4.21
N GLU A 151 -7.13 -2.72 -4.63
CA GLU A 151 -8.18 -3.58 -5.20
C GLU A 151 -9.14 -4.14 -4.15
N HIS A 152 -8.63 -4.60 -3.00
CA HIS A 152 -9.41 -5.42 -2.07
C HIS A 152 -9.69 -4.74 -0.72
N LEU A 153 -8.84 -3.82 -0.27
CA LEU A 153 -8.99 -3.19 1.06
C LEU A 153 -9.64 -1.80 1.01
N LEU A 154 -9.25 -0.99 0.03
CA LEU A 154 -9.74 0.38 -0.11
C LEU A 154 -11.26 0.43 -0.40
N PRO A 155 -11.83 -0.36 -1.35
CA PRO A 155 -13.27 -0.34 -1.59
C PRO A 155 -14.15 -0.59 -0.35
N PRO A 156 -13.96 -1.65 0.45
CA PRO A 156 -14.77 -1.85 1.66
C PRO A 156 -14.55 -0.73 2.70
N LEU A 157 -13.35 -0.17 2.82
CA LEU A 157 -13.12 1.00 3.68
C LEU A 157 -13.87 2.24 3.18
N MET A 158 -13.94 2.47 1.87
CA MET A 158 -14.72 3.59 1.30
C MET A 158 -16.21 3.45 1.60
N GLN A 159 -16.73 2.22 1.67
CA GLN A 159 -18.13 1.94 1.97
C GLN A 159 -18.46 2.06 3.46
N HIS A 160 -17.58 1.61 4.35
CA HIS A 160 -17.89 1.45 5.78
C HIS A 160 -17.08 2.35 6.72
N HIS A 161 -15.93 2.84 6.28
CA HIS A 161 -14.91 3.47 7.13
C HIS A 161 -14.19 4.65 6.43
N VAL A 162 -14.96 5.61 5.91
CA VAL A 162 -14.49 6.73 5.06
C VAL A 162 -13.24 7.46 5.62
N THR A 163 -13.14 7.70 6.93
CA THR A 163 -11.94 8.34 7.49
C THR A 163 -10.67 7.49 7.29
N HIS A 164 -10.77 6.17 7.45
CA HIS A 164 -9.66 5.25 7.25
C HIS A 164 -9.36 5.04 5.77
N SER A 165 -10.37 5.12 4.88
CA SER A 165 -10.12 5.08 3.44
C SER A 165 -9.31 6.30 2.96
N TYR A 166 -9.60 7.51 3.45
CA TYR A 166 -8.78 8.69 3.12
C TYR A 166 -7.36 8.59 3.64
N PHE A 167 -7.19 8.07 4.86
CA PHE A 167 -5.87 7.83 5.44
C PHE A 167 -5.06 6.82 4.61
N LEU A 168 -5.67 5.69 4.24
CA LEU A 168 -5.04 4.67 3.41
C LEU A 168 -4.72 5.21 2.01
N ALA A 169 -5.67 5.88 1.35
CA ALA A 169 -5.47 6.49 0.04
C ALA A 169 -4.32 7.52 0.04
N GLY A 170 -4.20 8.32 1.11
CA GLY A 170 -3.08 9.23 1.29
C GLY A 170 -1.73 8.49 1.39
N SER A 171 -1.70 7.39 2.15
CA SER A 171 -0.49 6.57 2.33
C SER A 171 -0.08 5.87 1.03
N LEU A 172 -1.05 5.34 0.28
CA LEU A 172 -0.85 4.77 -1.05
C LEU A 172 -0.27 5.81 -2.03
N ALA A 173 -0.88 7.00 -2.10
CA ALA A 173 -0.41 8.06 -2.98
C ALA A 173 1.01 8.54 -2.64
N GLU A 174 1.32 8.65 -1.34
CA GLU A 174 2.67 9.04 -0.90
C GLU A 174 3.71 7.96 -1.19
N PHE A 175 3.37 6.68 -1.00
CA PHE A 175 4.23 5.58 -1.40
C PHE A 175 4.55 5.62 -2.88
N ALA A 176 3.52 5.71 -3.74
CA ALA A 176 3.73 5.75 -5.18
C ALA A 176 4.67 6.92 -5.58
N ARG A 177 4.44 8.12 -5.03
CA ARG A 177 5.25 9.31 -5.33
C ARG A 177 6.68 9.23 -4.83
N SER A 178 6.87 8.76 -3.60
CA SER A 178 8.15 8.85 -2.91
C SER A 178 9.06 7.66 -3.20
N GLU A 179 8.49 6.46 -3.34
CA GLU A 179 9.23 5.23 -3.58
C GLU A 179 9.64 5.08 -5.04
N TRP A 180 8.82 5.57 -5.97
CA TRP A 180 9.00 5.39 -7.42
C TRP A 180 9.32 6.70 -8.16
N ASP A 181 9.91 7.68 -7.47
CA ASP A 181 10.34 8.95 -8.08
C ASP A 181 11.40 8.75 -9.18
N ASP A 182 12.24 7.72 -9.04
CA ASP A 182 13.24 7.28 -10.02
C ASP A 182 12.64 6.55 -11.25
N GLN A 183 11.38 6.13 -11.19
CA GLN A 183 10.67 5.41 -12.25
C GLN A 183 9.27 6.03 -12.46
N PRO A 184 9.19 7.21 -13.10
CA PRO A 184 7.95 7.97 -13.22
C PRO A 184 6.84 7.20 -13.93
N GLN A 185 7.17 6.35 -14.90
CA GLN A 185 6.21 5.50 -15.59
C GLN A 185 5.55 4.46 -14.67
N HIS A 186 6.26 3.96 -13.66
CA HIS A 186 5.69 3.01 -12.69
C HIS A 186 4.88 3.75 -11.63
N ARG A 187 5.41 4.88 -11.12
CA ARG A 187 4.68 5.79 -10.23
C ARG A 187 3.32 6.17 -10.81
N ASP A 188 3.30 6.61 -12.06
CA ASP A 188 2.09 7.10 -12.70
C ASP A 188 1.08 5.96 -12.93
N THR A 189 1.54 4.73 -13.23
CA THR A 189 0.67 3.53 -13.25
C THR A 189 0.01 3.28 -11.88
N LEU A 190 0.78 3.27 -10.79
CA LEU A 190 0.23 3.06 -9.45
C LEU A 190 -0.77 4.16 -9.05
N LEU A 191 -0.43 5.43 -9.33
CA LEU A 191 -1.34 6.54 -9.05
C LEU A 191 -2.62 6.47 -9.88
N ALA A 192 -2.54 6.03 -11.14
CA ALA A 192 -3.72 5.83 -11.97
C ALA A 192 -4.65 4.75 -11.41
N GLU A 193 -4.10 3.60 -11.01
CA GLU A 193 -4.86 2.51 -10.37
C GLU A 193 -5.59 3.02 -9.10
N LEU A 194 -4.90 3.77 -8.24
CA LEU A 194 -5.50 4.39 -7.06
C LEU A 194 -6.59 5.40 -7.43
N PHE A 195 -6.35 6.26 -8.43
CA PHE A 195 -7.29 7.33 -8.81
C PHE A 195 -8.55 6.78 -9.44
N GLU A 196 -8.44 5.76 -10.27
CA GLU A 196 -9.58 5.03 -10.82
C GLU A 196 -10.42 4.42 -9.69
N GLN A 197 -9.78 3.75 -8.73
CA GLN A 197 -10.46 3.14 -7.60
C GLN A 197 -11.24 4.14 -6.73
N ILE A 198 -10.73 5.36 -6.57
CA ILE A 198 -11.43 6.42 -5.81
C ILE A 198 -12.38 7.26 -6.68
N GLY A 199 -12.62 6.85 -7.94
CA GLY A 199 -13.59 7.47 -8.84
C GLY A 199 -13.08 8.70 -9.60
N ARG A 200 -11.78 9.00 -9.57
CA ARG A 200 -11.15 10.12 -10.30
C ARG A 200 -10.68 9.66 -11.69
N LYS A 201 -11.61 9.16 -12.50
CA LYS A 201 -11.32 8.52 -13.79
C LYS A 201 -10.55 9.41 -14.77
N ASP A 202 -10.93 10.68 -14.91
CA ASP A 202 -10.26 11.62 -15.83
C ASP A 202 -8.79 11.81 -15.47
N GLU A 203 -8.48 11.91 -14.17
CA GLU A 203 -7.10 12.06 -13.71
C GLU A 203 -6.31 10.75 -13.83
N ALA A 204 -6.97 9.61 -13.63
CA ALA A 204 -6.37 8.30 -13.88
C ALA A 204 -5.99 8.14 -15.36
N ILE A 205 -6.82 8.61 -16.30
CA ILE A 205 -6.51 8.61 -17.74
C ILE A 205 -5.27 9.45 -18.03
N VAL A 206 -5.18 10.67 -17.51
CA VAL A 206 -3.98 11.53 -17.69
C VAL A 206 -2.72 10.85 -17.17
N LEU A 207 -2.82 10.15 -16.04
CA LEU A 207 -1.69 9.38 -15.48
C LEU A 207 -1.35 8.15 -16.32
N ARG A 208 -2.34 7.43 -16.87
CA ARG A 208 -2.12 6.31 -17.81
C ARG A 208 -1.44 6.78 -19.10
N GLU A 209 -1.86 7.91 -19.65
CA GLU A 209 -1.22 8.56 -20.80
C GLU A 209 0.24 8.89 -20.50
N SER A 210 0.51 9.52 -19.35
CA SER A 210 1.87 9.84 -18.89
C SER A 210 2.72 8.58 -18.74
N ALA A 211 2.19 7.54 -18.08
CA ALA A 211 2.87 6.27 -17.87
C ALA A 211 3.22 5.58 -19.20
N LEU A 212 2.28 5.52 -20.15
CA LEU A 212 2.51 4.93 -21.46
C LEU A 212 3.53 5.74 -22.26
N HIS A 213 3.42 7.08 -22.26
CA HIS A 213 4.34 7.95 -22.99
C HIS A 213 5.79 7.85 -22.49
N ALA A 214 5.96 7.64 -21.19
CA ALA A 214 7.27 7.43 -20.56
C ALA A 214 7.81 5.99 -20.73
N THR A 215 7.01 5.06 -21.28
CA THR A 215 7.41 3.65 -21.49
C THR A 215 7.91 3.43 -22.91
N ASN A 216 9.09 2.82 -23.04
CA ASN A 216 9.64 2.48 -24.36
C ASN A 216 8.75 1.42 -25.05
N PRO A 217 8.36 1.59 -26.32
CA PRO A 217 7.65 0.59 -27.12
C PRO A 217 8.23 -0.84 -27.09
N ASP A 218 9.56 -0.98 -27.00
CA ASP A 218 10.23 -2.28 -26.91
C ASP A 218 10.24 -2.86 -25.48
N ALA A 219 9.75 -2.12 -24.48
CA ALA A 219 9.69 -2.61 -23.11
C ALA A 219 8.55 -3.63 -22.95
N HIS A 220 8.81 -4.69 -22.18
CA HIS A 220 7.83 -5.74 -21.92
C HIS A 220 6.51 -5.22 -21.33
N GLU A 221 6.55 -4.15 -20.54
CA GLU A 221 5.38 -3.53 -19.92
C GLU A 221 4.58 -2.58 -20.83
N TYR A 222 5.06 -2.28 -22.05
CA TYR A 222 4.43 -1.29 -22.93
C TYR A 222 2.99 -1.69 -23.28
N LEU A 223 2.78 -2.93 -23.73
CA LEU A 223 1.47 -3.38 -24.16
C LEU A 223 0.47 -3.44 -23.00
N THR A 224 0.90 -3.87 -21.81
CA THR A 224 0.06 -3.85 -20.61
C THR A 224 -0.42 -2.43 -20.28
N LYS A 225 0.45 -1.42 -20.40
CA LYS A 225 0.07 -0.01 -20.16
C LYS A 225 -0.84 0.53 -21.26
N ALA A 226 -0.57 0.16 -22.52
CA ALA A 226 -1.44 0.54 -23.65
C ALA A 226 -2.84 -0.05 -23.48
N GLN A 227 -2.93 -1.33 -23.12
CA GLN A 227 -4.17 -2.01 -22.80
C GLN A 227 -4.93 -1.29 -21.67
N ALA A 228 -4.27 -0.98 -20.55
CA ALA A 228 -4.90 -0.28 -19.44
C ALA A 228 -5.47 1.10 -19.85
N LEU A 229 -4.77 1.84 -20.71
CA LEU A 229 -5.26 3.12 -21.25
C LEU A 229 -6.44 2.93 -22.21
N ILE A 230 -6.39 1.94 -23.11
CA ILE A 230 -7.47 1.60 -24.04
C ILE A 230 -8.75 1.27 -23.26
N HIS A 231 -8.67 0.40 -22.26
CA HIS A 231 -9.83 0.08 -21.41
C HIS A 231 -10.33 1.32 -20.64
N ALA A 232 -9.44 2.20 -20.19
CA ALA A 232 -9.84 3.45 -19.54
C ALA A 232 -10.75 4.31 -20.44
N TYR A 233 -10.38 4.45 -21.72
CA TYR A 233 -11.19 5.19 -22.68
C TYR A 233 -12.52 4.49 -22.98
N LEU A 234 -12.51 3.16 -23.10
CA LEU A 234 -13.75 2.39 -23.29
C LEU A 234 -14.71 2.55 -22.10
N ASP A 235 -14.20 2.54 -20.87
CA ASP A 235 -14.99 2.69 -19.65
C ASP A 235 -15.67 4.05 -19.50
N ILE A 236 -15.15 5.09 -20.15
CA ILE A 236 -15.78 6.43 -20.23
C ILE A 236 -16.55 6.64 -21.54
N GLY A 237 -16.59 5.65 -22.42
CA GLY A 237 -17.31 5.69 -23.70
C GLY A 237 -16.59 6.42 -24.83
N ASP A 238 -15.31 6.79 -24.67
CA ASP A 238 -14.50 7.42 -25.72
C ASP A 238 -13.89 6.35 -26.65
N VAL A 239 -14.75 5.72 -27.44
CA VAL A 239 -14.37 4.65 -28.38
C VAL A 239 -13.35 5.14 -29.42
N ASP A 240 -13.44 6.41 -29.83
CA ASP A 240 -12.51 6.98 -30.81
C ASP A 240 -11.09 7.14 -30.22
N ALA A 241 -10.96 7.50 -28.94
CA ALA A 241 -9.66 7.54 -28.27
C ALA A 241 -9.08 6.14 -28.07
N ALA A 242 -9.88 5.18 -27.63
CA ALA A 242 -9.48 3.78 -27.50
C ALA A 242 -8.95 3.23 -28.83
N GLU A 243 -9.64 3.49 -29.94
CA GLU A 243 -9.24 3.05 -31.29
C GLU A 243 -7.92 3.68 -31.73
N ARG A 244 -7.73 4.99 -31.49
CA ARG A 244 -6.47 5.67 -31.80
C ARG A 244 -5.29 5.07 -31.04
N GLU A 245 -5.44 4.77 -29.75
CA GLU A 245 -4.36 4.17 -28.97
C GLU A 245 -4.08 2.72 -29.39
N LEU A 246 -5.11 1.94 -29.71
CA LEU A 246 -4.90 0.58 -30.24
C LEU A 246 -4.09 0.60 -31.53
N PHE A 247 -4.38 1.51 -32.46
CA PHE A 247 -3.58 1.62 -33.69
C PHE A 247 -2.14 2.02 -33.44
N LYS A 248 -1.85 2.81 -32.40
CA LYS A 248 -0.46 3.10 -32.00
C LYS A 248 0.19 1.86 -31.41
N ALA A 249 -0.52 1.10 -30.57
CA ALA A 249 -0.04 -0.15 -30.00
C ALA A 249 0.33 -1.15 -31.09
N ILE A 250 -0.56 -1.39 -32.06
CA ILE A 250 -0.33 -2.29 -33.21
C ILE A 250 0.95 -1.95 -33.98
N ARG A 251 1.25 -0.66 -34.15
CA ARG A 251 2.47 -0.21 -34.87
C ARG A 251 3.74 -0.40 -34.05
N ALA A 252 3.61 -0.47 -32.73
CA ALA A 252 4.71 -0.55 -31.78
C ALA A 252 5.04 -2.00 -31.37
N THR A 253 4.05 -2.90 -31.40
CA THR A 253 4.19 -4.28 -30.93
C THR A 253 4.67 -5.24 -32.02
N ARG A 254 5.25 -6.36 -31.60
CA ARG A 254 5.72 -7.46 -32.46
C ARG A 254 4.65 -8.56 -32.59
N GLU A 255 4.83 -9.47 -33.55
CA GLU A 255 3.90 -10.58 -33.84
C GLU A 255 3.61 -11.47 -32.60
N GLU A 256 4.52 -11.51 -31.63
CA GLU A 256 4.36 -12.24 -30.36
C GLU A 256 3.15 -11.77 -29.54
N HIS A 257 2.63 -10.56 -29.81
CA HIS A 257 1.50 -9.95 -29.11
C HIS A 257 0.18 -9.99 -29.90
N ASP A 258 0.15 -10.70 -31.03
CA ASP A 258 -1.01 -10.67 -31.93
C ASP A 258 -2.31 -11.12 -31.24
N GLU A 259 -2.26 -12.11 -30.34
CA GLU A 259 -3.46 -12.58 -29.62
C GLU A 259 -4.07 -11.49 -28.72
N GLU A 260 -3.23 -10.77 -27.97
CA GLU A 260 -3.66 -9.66 -27.10
C GLU A 260 -4.24 -8.51 -27.93
N ILE A 261 -3.60 -8.19 -29.06
CA ILE A 261 -4.08 -7.19 -30.02
C ILE A 261 -5.44 -7.57 -30.62
N GLN A 262 -5.63 -8.84 -31.00
CA GLN A 262 -6.92 -9.32 -31.52
C GLN A 262 -8.03 -9.23 -30.47
N SER A 263 -7.72 -9.51 -29.19
CA SER A 263 -8.66 -9.32 -28.09
C SER A 263 -9.11 -7.87 -27.98
N LEU A 264 -8.17 -6.92 -28.01
CA LEU A 264 -8.46 -5.48 -27.93
C LEU A 264 -9.28 -4.98 -29.12
N LEU A 265 -9.02 -5.49 -30.33
CA LEU A 265 -9.84 -5.19 -31.51
C LEU A 265 -11.29 -5.64 -31.30
N GLY A 266 -11.49 -6.83 -30.72
CA GLY A 266 -12.80 -7.36 -30.37
C GLY A 266 -13.57 -6.43 -29.43
N ASP A 267 -12.93 -5.99 -28.35
CA ASP A 267 -13.53 -5.08 -27.37
C ASP A 267 -13.96 -3.75 -27.99
N ILE A 268 -13.12 -3.17 -28.87
CA ILE A 268 -13.45 -1.92 -29.58
C ILE A 268 -14.64 -2.11 -30.52
N TYR A 269 -14.71 -3.21 -31.27
CA TYR A 269 -15.85 -3.46 -32.16
C TYR A 269 -17.16 -3.61 -31.41
N VAL A 270 -17.15 -4.30 -30.27
CA VAL A 270 -18.32 -4.41 -29.39
C VAL A 270 -18.75 -3.03 -28.90
N ALA A 271 -17.81 -2.25 -28.36
CA ALA A 271 -18.09 -0.89 -27.87
C ALA A 271 -18.63 0.04 -28.96
N ARG A 272 -18.09 -0.03 -30.19
CA ARG A 272 -18.57 0.74 -31.35
C ARG A 272 -20.00 0.35 -31.73
N GLY A 273 -20.31 -0.94 -31.74
CA GLY A 273 -21.66 -1.43 -32.01
C GLY A 273 -22.68 -0.93 -30.99
N MET A 274 -22.32 -0.93 -29.70
CA MET A 274 -23.16 -0.39 -28.62
C MET A 274 -23.36 1.13 -28.75
N SER A 275 -22.30 1.88 -29.07
CA SER A 275 -22.37 3.33 -29.25
C SER A 275 -23.31 3.71 -30.40
N LEU A 276 -23.21 3.03 -31.55
CA LEU A 276 -24.09 3.27 -32.69
C LEU A 276 -25.56 2.95 -32.38
N ALA A 277 -25.83 1.90 -31.61
CA ALA A 277 -27.18 1.54 -31.19
C ALA A 277 -27.80 2.55 -30.21
N ALA A 278 -26.99 3.21 -29.37
CA ALA A 278 -27.47 4.23 -28.43
C ALA A 278 -27.88 5.56 -29.10
N HIS A 279 -27.43 5.79 -30.34
CA HIS A 279 -27.70 7.02 -31.10
C HIS A 279 -28.72 6.84 -32.24
N ALA A 280 -29.28 5.63 -32.39
CA ALA A 280 -30.32 5.28 -33.38
C ALA A 280 -31.73 5.40 -32.78
#